data_AF-I4A4Q8-F1
#
_entry.id   AF-I4A4Q8-F1
#
_cell.length_a   1.000
_cell.length_b   1.000
_cell.length_c   1.000
_cell.angle_alpha   90.00
_cell.angle_beta   90.00
_cell.angle_gamma   90.00
#
_symmetry.space_group_name_H-M   'P 1'
#
loop_
_entity.id
_entity.type
_entity.pdbx_description
1 polymer ?
#
loop_
_entity_poly.entity_id
_entity_poly.type
_entity_poly.pdbx_seq_one_letter_code
_entity_poly.pdbx_strand_id
1 'polypeptide(L)'
;MGDLTTGRTPHLIAAEINTIRHQTEKILLAGAIEVGRRLREAKELLPHGEWLKWLEESVNYTDRTAQKLMRVFDAYGSQPSVSAGTAPLNAPGPEAQALPNLSYTQAFILLGVPEEERTQFIAELDLESMSTRQLEKAVQERRQAVEDRDRALEERTELQETVEDQGNQIDRLTKELDSLKIKNGELSKSQAEVTAKVGRLSVELKSQKESTSAKAITRMSNNLNAAYHRAKANQIAFLYESMVRNYRELLYEMKEFAAKEPETYEVYRNKIMDFLAKGVKERI
;
A
#
# COMPACT_ATOMS: atom_id res chain seq x y z
N MET A 1 92.72 -2.15 -30.23
CA MET A 1 91.88 -2.68 -29.14
C MET A 1 91.45 -1.52 -28.26
N GLY A 2 90.46 -0.77 -28.71
CA GLY A 2 89.92 0.37 -27.99
C GLY A 2 88.64 0.80 -28.68
N ASP A 3 87.62 1.08 -27.88
CA ASP A 3 86.46 1.89 -28.23
C ASP A 3 85.27 1.21 -28.93
N LEU A 4 84.52 0.40 -28.18
CA LEU A 4 83.09 0.12 -28.45
C LEU A 4 82.22 0.15 -27.18
N THR A 5 82.80 0.36 -26.00
CA THR A 5 82.08 0.38 -24.72
C THR A 5 81.65 1.79 -24.28
N THR A 6 82.07 2.84 -24.99
CA THR A 6 81.88 4.24 -24.56
C THR A 6 80.51 4.83 -24.97
N GLY A 7 79.67 4.09 -25.72
CA GLY A 7 78.34 4.54 -26.17
C GLY A 7 77.14 3.76 -25.64
N ARG A 8 77.34 2.68 -24.87
CA ARG A 8 76.24 1.88 -24.30
C ARG A 8 75.74 2.52 -23.01
N THR A 9 74.69 3.31 -23.11
CA THR A 9 74.01 3.88 -21.94
C THR A 9 72.97 2.90 -21.38
N PRO A 10 72.69 2.91 -20.07
CA PRO A 10 71.59 2.14 -19.49
C PRO A 10 70.23 2.38 -20.19
N HIS A 11 70.00 3.60 -20.67
CA HIS A 11 68.79 3.97 -21.42
C HIS A 11 68.70 3.23 -22.77
N LEU A 12 69.82 3.11 -23.52
CA LEU A 12 69.85 2.37 -24.77
C LEU A 12 69.60 0.87 -24.52
N ILE A 13 70.22 0.30 -23.49
CA ILE A 13 70.00 -1.11 -23.10
C ILE A 13 68.53 -1.35 -22.70
N ALA A 14 67.93 -0.42 -21.96
CA ALA A 14 66.51 -0.50 -21.60
C ALA A 14 65.61 -0.48 -22.85
N ALA A 15 65.91 0.37 -23.83
CA ALA A 15 65.18 0.41 -25.11
C ALA A 15 65.33 -0.89 -25.92
N GLU A 16 66.55 -1.47 -25.98
CA GLU A 16 66.81 -2.78 -26.59
C GLU A 16 65.98 -3.88 -25.91
N ILE A 17 66.02 -3.96 -24.58
CA ILE A 17 65.25 -4.94 -23.78
C ILE A 17 63.75 -4.79 -24.02
N ASN A 18 63.22 -3.56 -23.99
CA ASN A 18 61.80 -3.30 -24.22
C ASN A 18 61.38 -3.70 -25.63
N THR A 19 62.22 -3.44 -26.64
CA THR A 19 61.94 -3.86 -28.03
C THR A 19 61.83 -5.37 -28.14
N ILE A 20 62.77 -6.12 -27.55
CA ILE A 20 62.74 -7.60 -27.53
C ILE A 20 61.51 -8.11 -26.80
N ARG A 21 61.16 -7.50 -25.67
CA ARG A 21 59.96 -7.84 -24.89
C ARG A 21 58.69 -7.70 -25.73
N HIS A 22 58.47 -6.54 -26.36
CA HIS A 22 57.29 -6.29 -27.18
C HIS A 22 57.17 -7.23 -28.38
N GLN A 23 58.29 -7.52 -29.05
CA GLN A 23 58.31 -8.50 -30.15
C GLN A 23 57.94 -9.91 -29.65
N THR A 24 58.46 -10.31 -28.49
CA THR A 24 58.17 -11.62 -27.89
C THR A 24 56.70 -11.73 -27.49
N GLU A 25 56.13 -10.69 -26.89
CA GLU A 25 54.71 -10.63 -26.51
C GLU A 25 53.78 -10.77 -27.72
N LYS A 26 54.11 -10.08 -28.83
CA LYS A 26 53.35 -10.16 -30.08
C LYS A 26 53.39 -11.56 -30.67
N ILE A 27 54.57 -12.19 -30.71
CA ILE A 27 54.74 -13.57 -31.20
C ILE A 27 53.94 -14.54 -30.32
N LEU A 28 54.01 -14.38 -29.00
CA LEU A 28 53.29 -15.23 -28.05
C LEU A 28 51.78 -15.12 -28.21
N LEU A 29 51.24 -13.90 -28.37
CA LEU A 29 49.82 -13.68 -28.60
C LEU A 29 49.36 -14.29 -29.93
N ALA A 30 50.10 -14.05 -31.02
CA ALA A 30 49.79 -14.64 -32.32
C ALA A 30 49.83 -16.18 -32.28
N GLY A 31 50.82 -16.76 -31.60
CA GLY A 31 50.91 -18.19 -31.36
C GLY A 31 49.73 -18.74 -30.56
N ALA A 32 49.30 -18.03 -29.51
CA ALA A 32 48.15 -18.41 -28.70
C ALA A 32 46.85 -18.44 -29.50
N ILE A 33 46.63 -17.45 -30.38
CA ILE A 33 45.48 -17.38 -31.28
C ILE A 33 45.49 -18.56 -32.27
N GLU A 34 46.63 -18.83 -32.89
CA GLU A 34 46.73 -19.92 -33.87
C GLU A 34 46.54 -21.29 -33.21
N VAL A 35 47.09 -21.50 -32.01
CA VAL A 35 46.83 -22.71 -31.23
C VAL A 35 45.34 -22.81 -30.88
N GLY A 36 44.71 -21.72 -30.43
CA GLY A 36 43.27 -21.67 -30.17
C GLY A 36 42.43 -22.07 -31.39
N ARG A 37 42.81 -21.61 -32.59
CA ARG A 37 42.18 -21.98 -33.86
C ARG A 37 42.28 -23.49 -34.13
N ARG A 38 43.46 -24.08 -33.96
CA ARG A 38 43.66 -25.54 -34.15
C ARG A 38 42.93 -26.36 -33.10
N LEU A 39 42.83 -25.86 -31.87
CA LEU A 39 42.07 -26.51 -30.82
C LEU A 39 40.57 -26.52 -31.13
N ARG A 40 40.02 -25.45 -31.73
CA ARG A 40 38.65 -25.41 -32.25
C ARG A 40 38.43 -26.47 -33.33
N GLU A 41 39.31 -26.48 -34.33
CA GLU A 41 39.27 -27.45 -35.43
C GLU A 41 39.35 -28.90 -34.93
N ALA A 42 40.31 -29.21 -34.05
CA ALA A 42 40.44 -30.55 -33.48
C ALA A 42 39.21 -30.97 -32.67
N LYS A 43 38.61 -30.04 -31.91
CA LYS A 43 37.42 -30.33 -31.10
C LYS A 43 36.20 -30.69 -31.95
N GLU A 44 36.07 -30.13 -33.14
CA GLU A 44 35.00 -30.44 -34.09
C GLU A 44 35.17 -31.82 -34.76
N LEU A 45 36.41 -32.29 -34.90
CA LEU A 45 36.74 -33.58 -35.52
C LEU A 45 36.70 -34.76 -34.55
N LEU A 46 36.83 -34.50 -33.24
CA LEU A 46 36.89 -35.54 -32.22
C LEU A 46 35.50 -36.08 -31.83
N PRO A 47 35.34 -37.40 -31.65
CA PRO A 47 34.13 -37.98 -31.08
C PRO A 47 33.84 -37.45 -29.67
N HIS A 48 32.55 -37.47 -29.29
CA HIS A 48 32.13 -37.13 -27.93
C HIS A 48 32.87 -37.97 -26.88
N GLY A 49 33.44 -37.30 -25.87
CA GLY A 49 34.15 -37.94 -24.75
C GLY A 49 35.67 -38.05 -24.93
N GLU A 50 36.21 -37.96 -26.15
CA GLU A 50 37.64 -38.14 -26.41
C GLU A 50 38.49 -36.86 -26.22
N TRP A 51 37.83 -35.70 -26.05
CA TRP A 51 38.49 -34.40 -25.97
C TRP A 51 39.59 -34.31 -24.89
N LEU A 52 39.26 -34.70 -23.65
CA LEU A 52 40.20 -34.55 -22.52
C LEU A 52 41.43 -35.45 -22.68
N LYS A 53 41.22 -36.68 -23.14
CA LYS A 53 42.29 -37.64 -23.39
C LYS A 53 43.20 -37.15 -24.53
N TRP A 54 42.61 -36.67 -25.61
CA TRP A 54 43.37 -36.13 -26.74
C TRP A 54 44.23 -34.93 -26.33
N LEU A 55 43.72 -34.03 -25.49
CA LEU A 55 44.48 -32.89 -24.98
C LEU A 55 45.73 -33.33 -24.20
N GLU A 56 45.59 -34.32 -23.33
CA GLU A 56 46.70 -34.83 -22.51
C GLU A 56 47.73 -35.57 -23.37
N GLU A 57 47.27 -36.48 -24.23
CA GLU A 57 48.15 -37.37 -25.00
C GLU A 57 48.80 -36.70 -26.22
N SER A 58 48.10 -35.78 -26.90
CA SER A 58 48.55 -35.25 -28.21
C SER A 58 49.24 -33.89 -28.12
N VAL A 59 48.85 -33.04 -27.16
CA VAL A 59 49.35 -31.66 -27.06
C VAL A 59 49.81 -31.27 -25.64
N ASN A 60 49.71 -32.19 -24.68
CA ASN A 60 50.09 -31.99 -23.27
C ASN A 60 49.44 -30.74 -22.64
N TYR A 61 48.14 -30.52 -22.93
CA TYR A 61 47.37 -29.41 -22.38
C TYR A 61 46.33 -29.89 -21.38
N THR A 62 46.07 -29.04 -20.39
CA THR A 62 44.86 -29.16 -19.57
C THR A 62 43.67 -28.56 -20.31
N ASP A 63 42.47 -29.03 -20.02
CA ASP A 63 41.23 -28.44 -20.56
C ASP A 63 41.14 -26.94 -20.25
N ARG A 64 41.54 -26.51 -19.05
CA ARG A 64 41.59 -25.08 -18.69
C ARG A 64 42.49 -24.29 -19.62
N THR A 65 43.69 -24.79 -19.94
CA THR A 65 44.62 -24.12 -20.86
C THR A 65 44.03 -24.06 -22.28
N ALA A 66 43.50 -25.18 -22.77
CA ALA A 66 42.89 -25.25 -24.09
C ALA A 66 41.71 -24.27 -24.22
N GLN A 67 40.81 -24.23 -23.23
CA GLN A 67 39.70 -23.28 -23.20
C GLN A 67 40.17 -21.82 -23.22
N LYS A 68 41.22 -21.46 -22.48
CA LYS A 68 41.75 -20.08 -22.50
C LYS A 68 42.22 -19.70 -23.90
N LEU A 69 42.99 -20.57 -24.56
CA LEU A 69 43.52 -20.34 -25.90
C LEU A 69 42.40 -20.25 -26.94
N MET A 70 41.41 -21.13 -26.86
CA MET A 70 40.23 -21.08 -27.72
C MET A 70 39.45 -19.77 -27.55
N ARG A 71 39.22 -19.31 -26.32
CA ARG A 71 38.53 -18.03 -26.06
C ARG A 71 39.31 -16.82 -26.59
N VAL A 72 40.64 -16.83 -26.48
CA VAL A 72 41.50 -15.80 -27.07
C VAL A 72 41.38 -15.81 -28.60
N PHE A 73 41.34 -16.99 -29.22
CA PHE A 73 41.06 -17.12 -30.65
C PHE A 73 39.67 -16.59 -31.02
N ASP A 74 38.60 -16.94 -30.28
CA ASP A 74 37.26 -16.47 -30.61
C ASP A 74 37.15 -14.94 -30.62
N ALA A 75 37.82 -14.29 -29.67
CA ALA A 75 37.77 -12.83 -29.51
C ALA A 75 38.70 -12.06 -30.45
N TYR A 76 39.87 -12.61 -30.80
CA TYR A 76 40.92 -11.88 -31.52
C TYR A 76 41.34 -12.53 -32.85
N GLY A 77 40.88 -13.75 -33.15
CA GLY A 77 41.28 -14.53 -34.33
C GLY A 77 40.78 -13.97 -35.67
N SER A 78 39.70 -13.18 -35.65
CA SER A 78 39.16 -12.49 -36.82
C SER A 78 39.73 -11.06 -37.00
N GLN A 79 40.60 -10.61 -36.08
CA GLN A 79 41.13 -9.24 -36.09
C GLN A 79 42.37 -9.14 -37.00
N PRO A 80 42.37 -8.24 -38.01
CA PRO A 80 43.46 -8.14 -39.00
C PRO A 80 44.87 -7.90 -38.42
N SER A 81 44.98 -7.32 -37.22
CA SER A 81 46.26 -6.86 -36.68
C SER A 81 47.10 -7.94 -35.96
N VAL A 82 46.49 -9.06 -35.56
CA VAL A 82 47.17 -10.10 -34.73
C VAL A 82 47.69 -11.28 -35.56
N SER A 83 47.25 -11.41 -36.81
CA SER A 83 47.82 -12.37 -37.77
C SER A 83 49.21 -11.91 -38.24
N ALA A 84 50.22 -12.17 -37.42
CA ALA A 84 51.60 -12.10 -37.86
C ALA A 84 51.85 -13.23 -38.89
N GLY A 85 51.79 -12.91 -40.19
CA GLY A 85 52.47 -13.70 -41.21
C GLY A 85 51.98 -13.65 -42.66
N THR A 86 50.69 -13.41 -42.96
CA THR A 86 50.19 -13.69 -44.34
C THR A 86 49.04 -12.82 -44.86
N ALA A 87 48.76 -11.64 -44.30
CA ALA A 87 47.78 -10.74 -44.94
C ALA A 87 48.43 -10.02 -46.15
N PRO A 88 47.87 -10.11 -47.38
CA PRO A 88 48.32 -9.31 -48.50
C PRO A 88 48.05 -7.83 -48.19
N LEU A 89 49.09 -7.02 -48.34
CA LEU A 89 49.01 -5.57 -48.42
C LEU A 89 47.96 -5.22 -49.49
N ASN A 90 46.88 -4.52 -49.11
CA ASN A 90 45.76 -4.04 -49.92
C ASN A 90 44.43 -4.79 -49.73
N ALA A 91 43.73 -4.48 -48.63
CA ALA A 91 42.27 -4.52 -48.59
C ALA A 91 41.77 -3.18 -48.02
N PRO A 92 40.95 -2.39 -48.74
CA PRO A 92 40.40 -1.14 -48.24
C PRO A 92 39.17 -1.46 -47.38
N GLY A 93 39.39 -1.61 -46.08
CA GLY A 93 38.34 -1.67 -45.07
C GLY A 93 38.46 -0.48 -44.10
N PRO A 94 37.36 -0.05 -43.46
CA PRO A 94 37.38 1.06 -42.51
C PRO A 94 38.40 0.73 -41.42
N GLU A 95 39.35 1.64 -41.21
CA GLU A 95 40.54 1.52 -40.37
C GLU A 95 40.35 0.53 -39.23
N ALA A 96 40.77 -0.72 -39.46
CA ALA A 96 40.86 -1.71 -38.42
C ALA A 96 41.92 -1.17 -37.45
N GLN A 97 41.46 -0.51 -36.39
CA GLN A 97 42.29 0.07 -35.36
C GLN A 97 43.30 -1.01 -34.97
N ALA A 98 44.57 -0.77 -35.28
CA ALA A 98 45.63 -1.69 -34.93
C ALA A 98 45.52 -1.92 -33.42
N LEU A 99 45.28 -3.16 -33.00
CA LEU A 99 45.23 -3.46 -31.58
C LEU A 99 46.57 -3.02 -30.99
N PRO A 100 46.58 -2.35 -29.81
CA PRO A 100 47.82 -1.98 -29.16
C PRO A 100 48.70 -3.21 -28.92
N ASN A 101 49.98 -3.01 -28.60
CA ASN A 101 50.87 -4.13 -28.29
C ASN A 101 50.39 -4.86 -27.03
N LEU A 102 49.53 -5.86 -27.22
CA LEU A 102 48.92 -6.65 -26.17
C LEU A 102 49.78 -7.89 -25.90
N SER A 103 50.12 -8.11 -24.64
CA SER A 103 50.59 -9.43 -24.20
C SER A 103 49.45 -10.43 -24.15
N TYR A 104 49.77 -11.72 -24.26
CA TYR A 104 48.79 -12.81 -24.10
C TYR A 104 47.96 -12.69 -22.82
N THR A 105 48.59 -12.35 -21.69
CA THR A 105 47.90 -12.21 -20.41
C THR A 105 46.94 -11.04 -20.42
N GLN A 106 47.32 -9.88 -20.98
CA GLN A 106 46.42 -8.73 -21.11
C GLN A 106 45.24 -9.05 -22.03
N ALA A 107 45.48 -9.70 -23.17
CA ALA A 107 44.43 -10.12 -24.09
C ALA A 107 43.41 -11.05 -23.41
N PHE A 108 43.87 -11.97 -22.56
CA PHE A 108 42.99 -12.84 -21.78
C PHE A 108 42.21 -12.09 -20.69
N ILE A 109 42.83 -11.16 -19.96
CA ILE A 109 42.15 -10.36 -18.93
C ILE A 109 41.02 -9.52 -19.56
N LEU A 110 41.24 -8.96 -20.74
CA LEU A 110 40.26 -8.17 -21.49
C LEU A 110 39.05 -8.97 -21.98
N LEU A 111 39.09 -10.30 -21.94
CA LEU A 111 37.91 -11.14 -22.17
C LEU A 111 36.87 -11.02 -21.04
N GLY A 112 37.26 -10.47 -19.88
CA GLY A 112 36.33 -10.11 -18.81
C GLY A 112 35.48 -8.88 -19.15
N VAL A 113 35.81 -8.15 -20.21
CA VAL A 113 35.03 -7.01 -20.73
C VAL A 113 34.16 -7.49 -21.90
N PRO A 114 32.88 -7.08 -21.97
CA PRO A 114 32.01 -7.34 -23.11
C PRO A 114 32.67 -6.95 -24.44
N GLU A 115 32.38 -7.70 -25.50
CA GLU A 115 33.04 -7.51 -26.79
C GLU A 115 32.77 -6.12 -27.38
N GLU A 116 31.54 -5.63 -27.22
CA GLU A 116 31.06 -4.35 -27.69
C GLU A 116 31.79 -3.17 -27.02
N GLU A 117 32.19 -3.35 -25.77
CA GLU A 117 32.86 -2.34 -24.95
C GLU A 117 34.39 -2.46 -25.00
N ARG A 118 34.92 -3.59 -25.43
CA ARG A 118 36.36 -3.90 -25.36
C ARG A 118 37.20 -2.91 -26.14
N THR A 119 36.78 -2.52 -27.35
CA THR A 119 37.52 -1.54 -28.17
C THR A 119 37.60 -0.17 -27.49
N GLN A 120 36.48 0.30 -26.92
CA GLN A 120 36.45 1.58 -26.19
C GLN A 120 37.31 1.51 -24.93
N PHE A 121 37.20 0.41 -24.17
CA PHE A 121 38.00 0.19 -22.96
C PHE A 121 39.51 0.14 -23.25
N ILE A 122 39.90 -0.49 -24.36
CA ILE A 122 41.29 -0.50 -24.82
C ILE A 122 41.76 0.90 -25.21
N ALA A 123 40.92 1.71 -25.86
CA ALA A 123 41.27 3.07 -26.28
C ALA A 123 41.40 4.05 -25.10
N GLU A 124 40.63 3.84 -24.03
CA GLU A 124 40.66 4.67 -22.81
C GLU A 124 41.87 4.36 -21.91
N LEU A 125 42.43 3.15 -22.02
CA LEU A 125 43.51 2.67 -21.15
C LEU A 125 44.88 2.73 -21.83
N ASP A 126 45.86 3.26 -21.12
CA ASP A 126 47.28 3.11 -21.49
C ASP A 126 47.77 1.69 -21.14
N LEU A 127 47.46 0.73 -22.01
CA LEU A 127 47.83 -0.67 -21.84
C LEU A 127 49.35 -0.92 -21.90
N GLU A 128 50.13 -0.02 -22.50
CA GLU A 128 51.58 -0.19 -22.65
C GLU A 128 52.34 0.14 -21.36
N SER A 129 51.84 1.10 -20.57
CA SER A 129 52.42 1.44 -19.26
C SER A 129 51.80 0.67 -18.09
N MET A 130 50.58 0.14 -18.25
CA MET A 130 49.84 -0.51 -17.18
C MET A 130 50.28 -1.96 -16.95
N SER A 131 50.49 -2.32 -15.67
CA SER A 131 50.76 -3.71 -15.28
C SER A 131 49.53 -4.62 -15.40
N THR A 132 49.75 -5.93 -15.56
CA THR A 132 48.67 -6.93 -15.60
C THR A 132 47.75 -6.88 -14.38
N ARG A 133 48.31 -6.64 -13.18
CA ARG A 133 47.53 -6.49 -11.94
C ARG A 133 46.62 -5.26 -11.95
N GLN A 134 47.11 -4.15 -12.51
CA GLN A 134 46.31 -2.94 -12.64
C GLN A 134 45.20 -3.14 -13.67
N LEU A 135 45.48 -3.86 -14.77
CA LEU A 135 44.45 -4.22 -15.76
C LEU A 135 43.38 -5.13 -15.15
N GLU A 136 43.76 -6.15 -14.38
CA GLU A 136 42.82 -7.02 -13.65
C GLU A 136 41.92 -6.20 -12.73
N LYS A 137 42.52 -5.26 -11.98
CA LYS A 137 41.77 -4.36 -11.10
C LYS A 137 40.79 -3.48 -11.89
N ALA A 138 41.23 -2.89 -13.00
CA ALA A 138 40.37 -2.04 -13.84
C ALA A 138 39.18 -2.81 -14.43
N VAL A 139 39.41 -4.04 -14.90
CA VAL A 139 38.33 -4.92 -15.39
C VAL A 139 37.36 -5.28 -14.25
N GLN A 140 37.88 -5.59 -13.06
CA GLN A 140 37.04 -5.91 -11.90
C GLN A 140 36.22 -4.71 -11.42
N GLU A 141 36.81 -3.51 -11.36
CA GLU A 141 36.12 -2.27 -11.00
C GLU A 141 35.01 -1.94 -12.00
N ARG A 142 35.26 -2.10 -13.31
CA ARG A 142 34.22 -1.91 -14.33
C ARG A 142 33.09 -2.91 -14.19
N ARG A 143 33.39 -4.18 -13.95
CA ARG A 143 32.38 -5.22 -13.71
C ARG A 143 31.52 -4.88 -12.49
N GLN A 144 32.14 -4.45 -11.40
CA GLN A 144 31.43 -4.03 -10.20
C GLN A 144 30.56 -2.81 -10.47
N ALA A 145 31.07 -1.82 -11.22
CA ALA A 145 30.32 -0.63 -11.58
C ALA A 145 29.09 -0.94 -12.46
N VAL A 146 29.21 -1.91 -13.37
CA VAL A 146 28.07 -2.38 -14.18
C VAL A 146 27.04 -3.08 -13.28
N GLU A 147 27.47 -3.98 -12.39
CA GLU A 147 26.57 -4.66 -11.45
C GLU A 147 25.85 -3.69 -10.50
N ASP A 148 26.57 -2.72 -9.96
CA ASP A 148 26.01 -1.70 -9.07
C ASP A 148 25.05 -0.76 -9.84
N ARG A 149 25.36 -0.42 -11.10
CA ARG A 149 24.46 0.34 -11.97
C ARG A 149 23.18 -0.44 -12.25
N ASP A 150 23.29 -1.72 -12.57
CA ASP A 150 22.14 -2.56 -12.90
C ASP A 150 21.25 -2.74 -11.66
N ARG A 151 21.84 -2.97 -10.48
CA ARG A 151 21.11 -2.97 -9.19
C ARG A 151 20.41 -1.63 -8.93
N ALA A 152 21.10 -0.51 -9.15
CA ALA A 152 20.50 0.81 -8.98
C ALA A 152 19.35 1.08 -9.97
N LEU A 153 19.42 0.51 -11.19
CA LEU A 153 18.34 0.59 -12.17
C LEU A 153 17.12 -0.22 -11.71
N GLU A 154 17.33 -1.44 -11.19
CA GLU A 154 16.28 -2.29 -10.62
C GLU A 154 15.59 -1.59 -9.44
N GLU A 155 16.34 -1.11 -8.45
CA GLU A 155 15.81 -0.35 -7.31
C GLU A 155 15.02 0.89 -7.75
N ARG A 156 15.53 1.62 -8.75
CA ARG A 156 14.83 2.79 -9.31
C ARG A 156 13.52 2.40 -9.97
N THR A 157 13.47 1.28 -10.70
CA THR A 157 12.22 0.80 -11.32
C THR A 157 11.18 0.39 -10.29
N GLU A 158 11.58 -0.29 -9.21
CA GLU A 158 10.68 -0.65 -8.11
C GLU A 158 10.13 0.57 -7.37
N LEU A 159 10.99 1.57 -7.11
CA LEU A 159 10.57 2.83 -6.51
C LEU A 159 9.60 3.60 -7.42
N GLN A 160 9.81 3.56 -8.73
CA GLN A 160 8.93 4.22 -9.70
C GLN A 160 7.54 3.57 -9.72
N GLU A 161 7.45 2.25 -9.71
CA GLU A 161 6.18 1.51 -9.58
C GLU A 161 5.46 1.87 -8.28
N THR A 162 6.19 1.91 -7.16
CA THR A 162 5.63 2.29 -5.85
C THR A 162 5.07 3.72 -5.86
N VAL A 163 5.77 4.67 -6.48
CA VAL A 163 5.32 6.07 -6.58
C VAL A 163 4.07 6.18 -7.46
N GLU A 164 3.99 5.41 -8.54
CA GLU A 164 2.81 5.36 -9.41
C GLU A 164 1.60 4.80 -8.67
N ASP A 165 1.77 3.72 -7.91
CA ASP A 165 0.73 3.13 -7.07
C ASP A 165 0.25 4.10 -5.97
N GLN A 166 1.17 4.79 -5.31
CA GLN A 166 0.83 5.83 -4.34
C GLN A 166 0.07 6.99 -4.99
N GLY A 167 0.47 7.42 -6.19
CA GLY A 167 -0.25 8.42 -6.98
C GLY A 167 -1.68 7.99 -7.29
N ASN A 168 -1.85 6.75 -7.75
CA ASN A 168 -3.17 6.16 -8.00
C ASN A 168 -4.04 6.09 -6.72
N GLN A 169 -3.43 5.80 -5.57
CA GLN A 169 -4.14 5.78 -4.29
C GLN A 169 -4.56 7.20 -3.86
N ILE A 170 -3.68 8.20 -4.03
CA ILE A 170 -3.99 9.61 -3.76
C ILE A 170 -5.15 10.08 -4.64
N ASP A 171 -5.17 9.72 -5.92
CA ASP A 171 -6.27 10.07 -6.82
C ASP A 171 -7.60 9.45 -6.40
N ARG A 172 -7.58 8.19 -5.94
CA ARG A 172 -8.78 7.52 -5.40
C ARG A 172 -9.28 8.22 -4.13
N LEU A 173 -8.40 8.50 -3.18
CA LEU A 173 -8.75 9.18 -1.93
C LEU A 173 -9.25 10.62 -2.19
N THR A 174 -8.70 11.30 -3.19
CA THR A 174 -9.13 12.64 -3.59
C THR A 174 -10.56 12.62 -4.13
N LYS A 175 -10.88 11.67 -5.01
CA LYS A 175 -12.25 11.46 -5.51
C LYS A 175 -13.22 11.10 -4.37
N GLU A 176 -12.78 10.28 -3.42
CA GLU A 176 -13.59 9.94 -2.26
C GLU A 176 -13.85 11.17 -1.37
N LEU A 177 -12.82 11.98 -1.10
CA LEU A 177 -12.96 13.24 -0.37
C LEU A 177 -13.94 14.20 -1.04
N ASP A 178 -13.89 14.36 -2.35
CA ASP A 178 -14.83 15.21 -3.09
C ASP A 178 -16.27 14.69 -2.97
N SER A 179 -16.46 13.36 -3.09
CA SER A 179 -17.78 12.74 -2.93
C SER A 179 -18.35 12.93 -1.51
N LEU A 180 -17.50 12.79 -0.48
CA LEU A 180 -17.88 13.00 0.91
C LEU A 180 -18.19 14.47 1.19
N LYS A 181 -17.46 15.39 0.57
CA LYS A 181 -17.70 16.83 0.68
C LYS A 181 -19.05 17.22 0.09
N ILE A 182 -19.42 16.67 -1.06
CA ILE A 182 -20.75 16.85 -1.67
C ILE A 182 -21.83 16.30 -0.73
N LYS A 183 -21.68 15.05 -0.28
CA LYS A 183 -22.65 14.40 0.62
C LYS A 183 -22.82 15.14 1.94
N ASN A 184 -21.73 15.66 2.51
CA ASN A 184 -21.78 16.48 3.72
C ASN A 184 -22.53 17.79 3.51
N GLY A 185 -22.36 18.42 2.34
CA GLY A 185 -23.13 19.60 1.94
C GLY A 185 -24.64 19.32 1.83
N GLU A 186 -25.02 18.19 1.24
CA GLU A 186 -26.41 17.74 1.14
C GLU A 186 -27.02 17.44 2.51
N LEU A 187 -26.30 16.68 3.35
CA LEU A 187 -26.70 16.39 4.73
C LEU A 187 -26.88 17.67 5.54
N SER A 188 -25.98 18.64 5.40
CA SER A 188 -26.10 19.94 6.07
C SER A 188 -27.35 20.70 5.66
N LYS A 189 -27.69 20.72 4.36
CA LYS A 189 -28.94 21.32 3.85
C LYS A 189 -30.18 20.61 4.41
N SER A 190 -30.21 19.28 4.34
CA SER A 190 -31.30 18.48 4.91
C SER A 190 -31.46 18.71 6.41
N GLN A 191 -30.35 18.78 7.16
CA GLN A 191 -30.38 19.05 8.59
C GLN A 191 -30.98 20.43 8.89
N ALA A 192 -30.61 21.46 8.12
CA ALA A 192 -31.15 22.81 8.23
C ALA A 192 -32.65 22.85 7.93
N GLU A 193 -33.12 22.12 6.92
CA GLU A 193 -34.55 22.00 6.58
C GLU A 193 -35.35 21.33 7.70
N VAL A 194 -34.85 20.22 8.24
CA VAL A 194 -35.49 19.51 9.34
C VAL A 194 -35.55 20.39 10.59
N THR A 195 -34.45 21.05 10.96
CA THR A 195 -34.45 21.97 12.11
C THR A 195 -35.40 23.15 11.91
N ALA A 196 -35.46 23.74 10.71
CA ALA A 196 -36.43 24.78 10.39
C ALA A 196 -37.88 24.28 10.49
N LYS A 197 -38.17 23.07 10.01
CA LYS A 197 -39.50 22.46 10.10
C LYS A 197 -39.90 22.16 11.54
N VAL A 198 -38.98 21.64 12.35
CA VAL A 198 -39.19 21.42 13.80
C VAL A 198 -39.50 22.75 14.50
N GLY A 199 -38.76 23.81 14.17
CA GLY A 199 -39.03 25.15 14.69
C GLY A 199 -40.43 25.65 14.35
N ARG A 200 -40.85 25.55 13.07
CA ARG A 200 -42.20 25.94 12.64
C ARG A 200 -43.29 25.14 13.34
N LEU A 201 -43.17 23.81 13.36
CA LEU A 201 -44.16 22.93 14.01
C LEU A 201 -44.26 23.21 15.52
N SER A 202 -43.14 23.52 16.18
CA SER A 202 -43.15 23.90 17.60
C SER A 202 -43.93 25.19 17.84
N VAL A 203 -43.73 26.20 16.98
CA VAL A 203 -44.49 27.47 17.03
C VAL A 203 -45.97 27.24 16.74
N GLU A 204 -46.29 26.49 15.68
CA GLU A 204 -47.66 26.12 15.30
C GLU A 204 -48.38 25.41 16.47
N LEU A 205 -47.74 24.40 17.06
CA LEU A 205 -48.28 23.65 18.20
C LEU A 205 -48.57 24.57 19.39
N LYS A 206 -47.66 25.50 19.69
CA LYS A 206 -47.86 26.48 20.77
C LYS A 206 -49.05 27.40 20.46
N SER A 207 -49.14 27.91 19.24
CA SER A 207 -50.23 28.78 18.82
C SER A 207 -51.60 28.08 18.84
N GLN A 208 -51.64 26.81 18.43
CA GLN A 208 -52.86 26.00 18.42
C GLN A 208 -53.33 25.70 19.85
N LYS A 209 -52.40 25.38 20.76
CA LYS A 209 -52.69 25.25 22.20
C LYS A 209 -53.18 26.55 22.82
N GLU A 210 -52.64 27.68 22.37
CA GLU A 210 -53.02 29.01 22.87
C GLU A 210 -54.25 29.60 22.17
N SER A 211 -54.79 28.92 21.15
CA SER A 211 -55.93 29.39 20.38
C SER A 211 -57.17 29.58 21.24
N THR A 212 -57.98 30.58 20.88
CA THR A 212 -59.23 30.90 21.58
C THR A 212 -60.18 29.70 21.61
N SER A 213 -60.19 28.88 20.56
CA SER A 213 -60.99 27.65 20.48
C SER A 213 -60.48 26.57 21.45
N ALA A 214 -59.17 26.29 21.48
CA ALA A 214 -58.60 25.30 22.40
C ALA A 214 -58.81 25.70 23.87
N LYS A 215 -58.54 26.97 24.19
CA LYS A 215 -58.81 27.54 25.52
C LYS A 215 -60.30 27.49 25.87
N ALA A 216 -61.20 27.74 24.91
CA ALA A 216 -62.64 27.63 25.11
C ALA A 216 -63.08 26.18 25.35
N ILE A 217 -62.53 25.20 24.64
CA ILE A 217 -62.78 23.77 24.85
C ILE A 217 -62.33 23.36 26.26
N THR A 218 -61.12 23.76 26.69
CA THR A 218 -60.64 23.48 28.06
C THR A 218 -61.54 24.11 29.12
N ARG A 219 -61.93 25.38 28.93
CA ARG A 219 -62.87 26.06 29.85
C ARG A 219 -64.24 25.37 29.87
N MET A 220 -64.75 24.98 28.71
CA MET A 220 -66.05 24.31 28.59
C MET A 220 -66.02 22.94 29.26
N SER A 221 -64.96 22.16 29.07
CA SER A 221 -64.76 20.87 29.76
C SER A 221 -64.71 21.05 31.28
N ASN A 222 -63.97 22.06 31.77
CA ASN A 222 -63.88 22.35 33.20
C ASN A 222 -65.24 22.79 33.77
N ASN A 223 -65.97 23.63 33.03
CA ASN A 223 -67.31 24.08 33.42
C ASN A 223 -68.32 22.93 33.42
N LEU A 224 -68.25 22.02 32.44
CA LEU A 224 -69.11 20.83 32.37
C LEU A 224 -68.86 19.91 33.56
N ASN A 225 -67.60 19.66 33.90
CA ASN A 225 -67.24 18.89 35.10
C ASN A 225 -67.75 19.57 36.38
N ALA A 226 -67.56 20.89 36.52
CA ALA A 226 -68.06 21.62 37.68
C ALA A 226 -69.60 21.58 37.76
N ALA A 227 -70.30 21.71 36.64
CA ALA A 227 -71.76 21.60 36.58
C ALA A 227 -72.24 20.19 36.94
N TYR A 228 -71.56 19.15 36.43
CA TYR A 228 -71.84 17.76 36.78
C TYR A 228 -71.69 17.52 38.29
N HIS A 229 -70.58 17.97 38.88
CA HIS A 229 -70.36 17.84 40.32
C HIS A 229 -71.39 18.62 41.14
N ARG A 230 -71.77 19.83 40.72
CA ARG A 230 -72.83 20.61 41.39
C ARG A 230 -74.21 19.93 41.29
N ALA A 231 -74.57 19.40 40.12
CA ALA A 231 -75.82 18.70 39.93
C ALA A 231 -75.88 17.45 40.83
N LYS A 232 -74.78 16.69 40.91
CA LYS A 232 -74.66 15.55 41.83
C LYS A 232 -74.73 15.99 43.30
N ALA A 233 -74.07 17.07 43.68
CA ALA A 233 -74.14 17.61 45.03
C ALA A 233 -75.56 18.04 45.41
N ASN A 234 -76.27 18.73 44.50
CA ASN A 234 -77.67 19.12 44.71
C ASN A 234 -78.60 17.91 44.80
N GLN A 235 -78.38 16.87 44.00
CA GLN A 235 -79.12 15.61 44.09
C GLN A 235 -78.92 14.96 45.48
N ILE A 236 -77.68 14.92 45.97
CA ILE A 236 -77.35 14.42 47.31
C ILE A 236 -78.04 15.26 48.38
N ALA A 237 -77.99 16.60 48.28
CA ALA A 237 -78.62 17.51 49.24
C ALA A 237 -80.15 17.32 49.29
N PHE A 238 -80.81 17.19 48.13
CA PHE A 238 -82.25 16.94 48.09
C PHE A 238 -82.64 15.61 48.74
N LEU A 239 -81.88 14.54 48.46
CA LEU A 239 -82.11 13.23 49.09
C LEU A 239 -81.92 13.32 50.61
N TYR A 240 -80.91 14.05 51.06
CA TYR A 240 -80.66 14.30 52.47
C TYR A 240 -81.81 15.07 53.13
N GLU A 241 -82.25 16.19 52.56
CA GLU A 241 -83.36 16.99 53.09
C GLU A 241 -84.68 16.21 53.12
N SER A 242 -84.96 15.42 52.08
CA SER A 242 -86.12 14.53 52.02
C SER A 242 -86.08 13.47 53.12
N MET A 243 -84.91 12.86 53.35
CA MET A 243 -84.72 11.90 54.45
C MET A 243 -84.99 12.55 55.80
N VAL A 244 -84.46 13.75 56.05
CA VAL A 244 -84.69 14.50 57.30
C VAL A 244 -86.17 14.82 57.50
N ARG A 245 -86.87 15.26 56.45
CA ARG A 245 -88.30 15.59 56.52
C ARG A 245 -89.14 14.35 56.83
N ASN A 246 -88.97 13.29 56.05
CA ASN A 246 -89.72 12.04 56.24
C ASN A 246 -89.44 11.41 57.62
N TYR A 247 -88.20 11.52 58.11
CA TYR A 247 -87.86 11.07 59.45
C TYR A 247 -88.58 11.87 60.54
N ARG A 248 -88.68 13.20 60.41
CA ARG A 248 -89.45 14.03 61.35
C ARG A 248 -90.94 13.70 61.33
N GLU A 249 -91.51 13.51 60.14
CA GLU A 249 -92.92 13.12 59.99
C GLU A 249 -93.18 11.74 60.61
N LEU A 250 -92.30 10.77 60.37
CA LEU A 250 -92.37 9.45 61.00
C LEU A 250 -92.33 9.54 62.53
N LEU A 251 -91.44 10.36 63.10
CA LEU A 251 -91.38 10.58 64.54
C LEU A 251 -92.65 11.24 65.09
N TYR A 252 -93.27 12.14 64.33
CA TYR A 252 -94.52 12.79 64.71
C TYR A 252 -95.68 11.79 64.77
N GLU A 253 -95.91 11.03 63.70
CA GLU A 253 -96.97 10.01 63.62
C GLU A 253 -96.81 8.94 64.71
N MET A 254 -95.58 8.48 64.94
CA MET A 254 -95.30 7.55 66.03
C MET A 254 -95.64 8.13 67.41
N LYS A 255 -95.38 9.41 67.63
CA LYS A 255 -95.67 10.08 68.90
C LYS A 255 -97.18 10.25 69.12
N GLU A 256 -97.95 10.55 68.09
CA GLU A 256 -99.42 10.58 68.18
C GLU A 256 -100.01 9.17 68.41
N PHE A 257 -99.45 8.16 67.76
CA PHE A 257 -99.92 6.78 67.86
C PHE A 257 -99.54 6.09 69.18
N ALA A 258 -98.48 6.54 69.85
CA ALA A 258 -98.00 6.00 71.12
C ALA A 258 -99.07 5.97 72.23
N ALA A 259 -100.02 6.92 72.21
CA ALA A 259 -101.12 6.97 73.18
C ALA A 259 -102.27 5.98 72.86
N LYS A 260 -102.35 5.48 71.62
CA LYS A 260 -103.42 4.61 71.13
C LYS A 260 -103.04 3.13 71.18
N GLU A 261 -101.78 2.80 70.87
CA GLU A 261 -101.31 1.41 70.83
C GLU A 261 -99.81 1.30 71.17
N PRO A 262 -99.45 1.16 72.46
CA PRO A 262 -98.06 1.21 72.93
C PRO A 262 -97.17 0.07 72.41
N GLU A 263 -97.73 -1.13 72.19
CA GLU A 263 -96.98 -2.30 71.72
C GLU A 263 -96.48 -2.10 70.28
N THR A 264 -97.36 -1.61 69.40
CA THR A 264 -97.01 -1.33 67.99
C THR A 264 -96.00 -0.18 67.88
N TYR A 265 -96.06 0.81 68.77
CA TYR A 265 -95.04 1.87 68.87
C TYR A 265 -93.63 1.33 69.16
N GLU A 266 -93.47 0.42 70.13
CA GLU A 266 -92.15 -0.16 70.46
C GLU A 266 -91.57 -1.01 69.32
N VAL A 267 -92.41 -1.70 68.54
CA VAL A 267 -91.97 -2.45 67.35
C VAL A 267 -91.36 -1.50 66.30
N TYR A 268 -92.04 -0.41 65.95
CA TYR A 268 -91.52 0.55 64.97
C TYR A 268 -90.33 1.35 65.50
N ARG A 269 -90.29 1.65 66.80
CA ARG A 269 -89.14 2.28 67.46
C ARG A 269 -87.89 1.42 67.33
N ASN A 270 -88.01 0.12 67.60
CA ASN A 270 -86.90 -0.81 67.44
C ASN A 270 -86.45 -0.94 65.98
N LYS A 271 -87.39 -0.95 65.02
CA LYS A 271 -87.06 -0.96 63.58
C LYS A 271 -86.29 0.28 63.14
N ILE A 272 -86.66 1.47 63.62
CA ILE A 272 -85.94 2.72 63.32
C ILE A 272 -84.55 2.70 63.95
N MET A 273 -84.42 2.27 65.20
CA MET A 273 -83.11 2.19 65.87
C MET A 273 -82.17 1.19 65.18
N ASP A 274 -82.68 0.06 64.71
CA ASP A 274 -81.91 -0.90 63.92
C ASP A 274 -81.50 -0.31 62.55
N PHE A 275 -82.41 0.39 61.86
CA PHE A 275 -82.09 1.10 60.61
C PHE A 275 -80.97 2.14 60.81
N LEU A 276 -81.05 2.96 61.85
CA LEU A 276 -80.02 3.96 62.17
C LEU A 276 -78.69 3.32 62.59
N ALA A 277 -78.73 2.26 63.41
CA ALA A 277 -77.53 1.56 63.87
C ALA A 277 -76.82 0.82 62.72
N LYS A 278 -77.58 0.26 61.77
CA LYS A 278 -77.03 -0.34 60.54
C LYS A 278 -76.42 0.72 59.63
N GLY A 279 -77.10 1.84 59.43
CA GLY A 279 -76.57 2.96 58.63
C GLY A 279 -75.24 3.52 59.15
N VAL A 280 -75.06 3.58 60.48
CA VAL A 280 -73.78 4.01 61.09
C VAL A 280 -72.67 2.95 60.91
N LYS A 281 -73.00 1.66 60.88
CA LYS A 281 -72.02 0.57 60.66
C LYS A 281 -71.54 0.47 59.21
N GLU A 282 -72.40 0.82 58.25
CA GLU A 282 -72.10 0.72 56.82
C GLU A 282 -71.16 1.83 56.28
N ARG A 283 -70.80 2.84 57.10
CA ARG A 283 -69.94 3.98 56.72
C ARG A 283 -70.33 4.58 55.36
N ILE A 284 -71.51 5.19 55.31
CA ILE A 284 -71.79 6.27 54.35
C ILE A 284 -70.91 7.48 54.69
#